data_AF-A0AAN5LFG9-F1
#
_entry.id   AF-A0AAN5LFG9-F1
#
_cell.length_a   1.000
_cell.length_b   1.000
_cell.length_c   1.000
_cell.angle_alpha   90.00
_cell.angle_beta   90.00
_cell.angle_gamma   90.00
#
_symmetry.space_group_name_H-M   'P 1'
#
loop_
_entity.id
_entity.type
_entity.pdbx_description
1 polymer ?
#
loop_
_entity_poly.entity_id
_entity_poly.type
_entity_poly.pdbx_seq_one_letter_code
_entity_poly.pdbx_strand_id
1 'polypeptide(L)' 'MAKSAQSQPVYLPYVCATSPSDTPFARAMHAVEQRLLDRVKDALNDAGVAWIDIRTKERSQPATTDNVEGYDDVH' A
#
# COMPACT_ATOMS: atom_id res chain seq x y z
N MET A 1 13.67 -16.14 -21.47
CA MET A 1 13.32 -15.91 -20.05
C MET A 1 11.91 -15.38 -19.99
N ALA A 2 10.98 -16.13 -19.38
CA ALA A 2 9.63 -15.64 -19.18
C ALA A 2 9.71 -14.41 -18.27
N LYS A 3 9.31 -13.25 -18.77
CA LYS A 3 9.04 -12.09 -17.92
C LYS A 3 7.83 -12.48 -17.11
N SER A 4 8.04 -13.08 -15.94
CA SER A 4 7.00 -13.37 -14.96
C SER A 4 6.16 -12.11 -14.89
N ALA A 5 4.88 -12.19 -15.27
CA ALA A 5 3.96 -11.06 -15.21
C ALA A 5 3.75 -10.74 -13.73
N GLN A 6 4.72 -10.07 -13.11
CA GLN A 6 4.59 -9.52 -11.77
C GLN A 6 3.51 -8.46 -11.90
N SER A 7 2.32 -8.78 -11.38
CA SER A 7 1.23 -7.84 -11.23
C SER A 7 1.78 -6.59 -10.54
N GLN A 8 1.73 -5.46 -11.23
CA GLN A 8 2.19 -4.21 -10.65
C GLN A 8 1.29 -3.88 -9.45
N PRO A 9 1.86 -3.51 -8.30
CA PRO A 9 1.05 -3.15 -7.16
C PRO A 9 0.21 -1.90 -7.47
N VAL A 10 -1.03 -1.88 -6.98
CA VAL A 10 -1.90 -0.71 -7.11
C VAL A 10 -1.60 0.31 -6.01
N TYR A 11 -1.64 1.59 -6.37
CA TYR A 11 -1.54 2.67 -5.38
C TYR A 11 -2.92 2.95 -4.82
N LEU A 12 -3.03 2.94 -3.49
CA LEU A 12 -4.28 3.28 -2.84
C LEU A 12 -4.62 4.76 -3.03
N PRO A 13 -5.92 5.10 -3.14
CA PRO A 13 -6.35 6.48 -3.26
C PRO A 13 -5.96 7.28 -2.02
N TYR A 14 -5.56 8.52 -2.24
CA TYR A 14 -5.23 9.43 -1.14
C TYR A 14 -6.51 9.85 -0.42
N VAL A 15 -6.56 9.62 0.89
CA VAL A 15 -7.62 10.09 1.81
C VAL A 15 -6.98 10.91 2.92
N CYS A 16 -7.66 11.94 3.40
CA CYS A 16 -7.08 12.81 4.42
C CYS A 16 -6.93 12.06 5.75
N ALA A 17 -5.85 12.31 6.48
CA ALA A 17 -5.71 11.80 7.84
C ALA A 17 -6.70 12.51 8.76
N THR A 18 -7.33 11.77 9.67
CA THR A 18 -8.11 12.37 10.76
C THR A 18 -7.20 13.15 11.69
N SER A 19 -7.42 14.46 11.82
CA SER A 19 -6.69 15.32 12.75
C SER A 19 -7.58 15.70 13.95
N PRO A 20 -7.04 15.75 15.18
CA PRO A 20 -7.77 16.27 16.33
C PRO A 20 -8.06 17.76 16.24
N SER A 21 -7.39 18.49 15.34
CA SER A 21 -7.64 19.92 15.09
C SER A 21 -8.78 20.16 14.09
N ASP A 22 -9.31 19.12 13.45
CA ASP A 22 -10.42 19.25 12.50
C ASP A 22 -11.74 19.57 13.19
N THR A 23 -12.61 20.27 12.45
CA THR A 23 -14.01 20.45 12.86
C THR A 23 -14.69 19.08 13.04
N PRO A 24 -15.70 18.96 13.91
CA PRO A 24 -16.38 17.68 14.15
C PRO A 24 -16.91 17.02 12.87
N PHE A 25 -17.43 17.84 11.93
CA PHE A 25 -17.92 17.37 10.65
C PHE A 25 -16.78 16.86 9.75
N ALA A 26 -15.70 17.61 9.60
CA ALA A 26 -14.54 17.18 8.82
C ALA A 26 -13.93 15.89 9.37
N ARG A 27 -13.82 15.76 10.69
CA ARG A 27 -13.36 14.54 11.36
C ARG A 27 -14.25 13.34 11.08
N ALA A 28 -15.56 13.52 11.10
CA ALA A 28 -16.52 12.46 10.78
C ALA A 28 -16.38 12.01 9.32
N MET A 29 -16.23 12.96 8.38
CA MET A 29 -16.00 12.65 6.97
C MET A 29 -14.69 11.88 6.77
N HIS A 30 -13.58 12.34 7.34
CA HIS A 30 -12.29 11.65 7.25
C HIS A 30 -12.34 10.26 7.87
N ALA A 31 -13.08 10.07 8.97
CA ALA A 31 -13.27 8.74 9.55
C ALA A 31 -14.03 7.78 8.61
N VAL A 32 -15.01 8.28 7.86
CA VAL A 32 -15.71 7.49 6.84
C VAL A 32 -14.78 7.15 5.67
N GLU A 33 -13.98 8.12 5.21
CA GLU A 33 -12.97 7.89 4.16
C GLU A 33 -11.92 6.85 4.58
N GLN A 34 -11.43 6.90 5.82
CA GLN A 34 -10.52 5.87 6.35
C GLN A 34 -11.17 4.49 6.33
N ARG A 35 -12.42 4.36 6.81
CA ARG A 35 -13.15 3.08 6.81
C ARG A 35 -13.39 2.54 5.41
N LEU A 36 -13.60 3.41 4.42
CA LEU A 36 -13.72 2.99 3.03
C LEU A 36 -12.38 2.47 2.50
N LEU A 37 -11.28 3.16 2.83
CA LEU A 37 -9.94 2.73 2.46
C LEU A 37 -9.61 1.34 3.02
N ASP A 38 -9.93 1.09 4.29
CA ASP A 38 -9.73 -0.22 4.92
C ASP A 38 -10.47 -1.34 4.16
N ARG A 39 -11.73 -1.10 3.77
CA ARG A 39 -12.48 -2.08 2.96
C ARG A 39 -11.86 -2.33 1.59
N VAL A 40 -11.29 -1.29 0.97
CA VAL A 40 -10.55 -1.44 -0.30
C VAL A 40 -9.28 -2.27 -0.09
N LYS A 41 -8.54 -2.06 1.01
CA LYS A 41 -7.37 -2.87 1.37
C LYS A 41 -7.75 -4.34 1.53
N ASP A 42 -8.83 -4.64 2.24
CA ASP A 42 -9.37 -5.99 2.42
C ASP A 42 -9.76 -6.62 1.08
N ALA A 43 -10.51 -5.91 0.25
CA ALA A 43 -10.93 -6.41 -1.06
C ALA A 43 -9.75 -6.69 -1.99
N LEU A 44 -8.72 -5.85 -1.97
CA LEU A 44 -7.50 -6.07 -2.74
C LEU A 44 -6.72 -7.28 -2.22
N ASN A 45 -6.69 -7.48 -0.89
CA ASN A 45 -6.06 -8.64 -0.28
C ASN A 45 -6.79 -9.95 -0.64
N ASP A 46 -8.13 -9.95 -0.57
CA ASP A 46 -8.97 -11.08 -0.99
C ASP A 46 -8.79 -11.42 -2.49
N ALA A 47 -8.66 -10.39 -3.33
CA ALA A 47 -8.37 -10.55 -4.75
C ALA A 47 -6.91 -10.93 -5.07
N GLY A 48 -6.02 -11.04 -4.07
CA GLY A 48 -4.60 -11.32 -4.26
C GLY A 48 -3.83 -10.20 -4.97
N VAL A 49 -4.35 -8.97 -4.94
CA VAL A 49 -3.75 -7.81 -5.58
C VAL A 49 -2.84 -7.09 -4.59
N ALA A 50 -1.57 -6.94 -4.97
CA ALA A 50 -0.60 -6.16 -4.21
C ALA A 50 -1.00 -4.68 -4.19
N TRP A 51 -0.90 -4.03 -3.02
CA TRP A 51 -1.20 -2.61 -2.88
C TRP A 51 -0.17 -1.85 -2.05
N ILE A 52 -0.09 -0.55 -2.30
CA ILE A 52 0.81 0.39 -1.60
C ILE A 52 -0.03 1.57 -1.09
N ASP A 53 0.02 1.79 0.23
CA ASP A 53 -0.49 2.99 0.87
C ASP A 53 0.61 4.06 0.87
N ILE A 54 0.46 5.08 0.02
CA ILE A 54 1.45 6.16 -0.11
C ILE A 54 1.52 7.07 1.12
N ARG A 55 0.48 7.07 1.96
CA ARG A 55 0.39 7.97 3.13
C ARG A 55 1.23 7.42 4.27
N THR A 56 1.09 6.12 4.54
CA THR A 56 1.78 5.42 5.63
C THR A 56 3.02 4.67 5.17
N LYS A 57 3.22 4.53 3.85
CA LYS A 57 4.21 3.64 3.22
C LYS A 57 3.97 2.15 3.48
N GLU A 58 2.79 1.80 3.97
CA GLU A 58 2.36 0.42 4.17
C GLU A 58 2.18 -0.29 2.83
N ARG A 59 2.48 -1.60 2.80
CA ARG A 59 2.36 -2.43 1.62
C ARG A 59 1.75 -3.76 2.02
N SER A 60 0.90 -4.33 1.17
CA SER A 60 0.28 -5.65 1.44
C SER A 60 1.25 -6.81 1.28
N GLN A 61 2.31 -6.61 0.50
CA GLN A 61 3.36 -7.58 0.25
C GLN A 61 4.72 -6.94 0.53
N PRO A 62 5.71 -7.73 1.01
CA PRO A 62 7.06 -7.24 1.18
C PRO A 62 7.57 -6.68 -0.15
N ALA A 63 8.41 -5.65 -0.08
CA ALA A 63 9.15 -5.23 -1.25
C ALA A 63 9.92 -6.46 -1.76
N THR A 64 9.71 -6.86 -3.01
CA THR A 64 10.64 -7.78 -3.68
C THR A 64 11.99 -7.07 -3.65
N THR A 65 12.83 -7.43 -2.68
CA THR A 65 14.27 -7.19 -2.76
C THR A 65 14.69 -7.91 -4.02
N ASP A 66 15.05 -7.14 -5.04
CA ASP A 66 15.87 -7.64 -6.13
C ASP A 66 17.06 -8.34 -5.48
N ASN A 67 17.19 -9.64 -5.70
CA ASN A 67 18.26 -10.44 -5.11
C ASN A 67 19.58 -9.76 -5.48
N VAL A 68 20.20 -9.05 -4.53
CA VAL A 68 21.58 -8.60 -4.67
C VAL A 68 22.41 -9.88 -4.58
N GLU A 69 22.62 -10.47 -5.75
CA GLU A 69 23.56 -11.55 -6.00
C GLU A 69 24.90 -11.08 -5.45
N GLY A 70 25.36 -11.76 -4.38
CA GLY A 70 26.66 -11.52 -3.78
C GLY A 70 27.71 -11.71 -4.86
N TYR A 71 28.38 -10.63 -5.21
CA TYR A 71 29.59 -10.70 -6.01
C TYR A 71 30.68 -11.23 -5.09
N ASP A 72 30.97 -12.53 -5.17
CA ASP A 72 32.18 -13.14 -4.62
C ASP A 72 33.39 -12.37 -5.17
N ASP A 73 33.99 -11.55 -4.31
CA ASP A 73 35.31 -10.96 -4.55
C ASP A 73 36.36 -12.02 -4.24
N VAL A 74 36.91 -12.63 -5.29
CA VAL A 74 38.15 -13.40 -5.24
C VAL A 74 39.14 -12.75 -6.21
N HIS A 75 40.01 -11.89 -5.67
CA HIS A 75 41.31 -11.63 -6.28
C HIS A 75 42.41 -11.46 -5.22
#